data_AF-A0A356V590-F1
#
_entry.id   AF-A0A356V590-F1
#
_cell.length_a   1.000
_cell.length_b   1.000
_cell.length_c   1.000
_cell.angle_alpha   90.00
_cell.angle_beta   90.00
_cell.angle_gamma   90.00
#
_symmetry.space_group_name_H-M   'P 1'
#
loop_
_entity.id
_entity.type
_entity.pdbx_description
1 polymer ?
#
loop_
_entity_poly.entity_id
_entity_poly.type
_entity_poly.pdbx_seq_one_letter_code
_entity_poly.pdbx_strand_id
1 'polypeptide(L)' 'SATPADAASKEKCYGVALAGQNDCKAGAGTTCAGSSTVDYQGNAWSMVPAGTCAEMKLPEGRMGSLEELKRDMPS' A
#
# COMPACT_ATOMS: atom_id res chain seq x y z
N SER A 1 11.77 -4.09 -29.12
CA SER A 1 10.32 -4.06 -28.86
C SER A 1 10.10 -3.46 -27.49
N ALA A 2 9.73 -2.18 -27.42
CA ALA A 2 9.28 -1.57 -26.18
C ALA A 2 7.83 -2.00 -25.98
N THR A 3 7.60 -2.86 -24.98
CA THR A 3 6.25 -3.15 -24.49
C THR A 3 5.56 -1.82 -24.21
N PRO A 4 4.28 -1.64 -24.58
CA PRO A 4 3.57 -0.44 -24.23
C PRO A 4 3.69 -0.30 -22.72
N ALA A 5 4.01 0.90 -22.23
CA ALA A 5 3.64 1.24 -20.88
C ALA A 5 2.11 1.11 -20.85
N ASP A 6 1.62 -0.06 -20.44
CA ASP A 6 0.26 -0.27 -19.99
C ASP A 6 -0.08 0.98 -19.18
N ALA A 7 -1.18 1.65 -19.51
CA ALA A 7 -1.69 2.75 -18.71
C ALA A 7 -1.75 2.23 -17.27
N ALA A 8 -0.72 2.55 -16.47
CA ALA A 8 -0.30 1.68 -15.38
C ALA A 8 -1.41 1.67 -14.35
N SER A 9 -2.27 0.64 -14.45
CA SER A 9 -3.38 0.48 -13.55
C SER A 9 -2.73 0.34 -12.19
N LYS A 10 -3.05 1.25 -11.28
CA LYS A 10 -2.55 1.16 -9.92
C LYS A 10 -3.52 0.30 -9.14
N GLU A 11 -3.00 -0.57 -8.28
CA GLU A 11 -3.78 -1.35 -7.35
C GLU A 11 -3.56 -0.84 -5.93
N LYS A 12 -4.56 -1.04 -5.07
CA LYS A 12 -4.40 -0.80 -3.65
C LYS A 12 -3.60 -1.95 -3.07
N CYS A 13 -2.53 -1.62 -2.37
CA CYS A 13 -1.73 -2.60 -1.67
C CYS A 13 -1.66 -2.25 -0.19
N TYR A 14 -2.19 -3.13 0.65
CA TYR A 14 -2.23 -3.00 2.09
C TYR A 14 -0.95 -3.50 2.75
N GLY A 15 -0.58 -2.88 3.86
CA GLY A 15 0.58 -3.24 4.65
C GLY A 15 1.92 -2.96 3.98
N VAL A 16 1.97 -2.09 2.96
CA VAL A 16 3.23 -1.64 2.30
C VAL A 16 3.60 -0.20 2.63
N ALA A 17 2.66 0.59 3.15
CA ALA A 17 2.86 1.99 3.47
C ALA A 17 3.73 2.14 4.72
N LEU A 18 4.63 3.13 4.73
CA LEU A 18 5.31 3.56 5.95
C LEU A 18 4.39 4.44 6.81
N ALA A 19 4.73 4.61 8.08
CA ALA A 19 4.03 5.49 9.00
C ALA A 19 3.91 6.89 8.40
N GLY A 20 2.69 7.46 8.44
CA GLY A 20 2.38 8.77 7.88
C GLY A 20 2.40 8.85 6.34
N GLN A 21 2.65 7.75 5.63
CA GLN A 21 2.87 7.75 4.18
C GLN A 21 1.90 6.85 3.39
N ASN A 22 0.78 6.45 4.01
CA ASN A 22 -0.26 5.71 3.31
C ASN A 22 -1.08 6.61 2.37
N ASP A 23 -1.49 6.04 1.24
CA ASP A 23 -2.51 6.62 0.39
C ASP A 23 -3.90 6.42 1.00
N CYS A 24 -4.85 7.24 0.55
CA CYS A 24 -6.23 7.12 0.97
C CYS A 24 -7.21 7.08 -0.21
N LYS A 25 -8.37 6.45 0.06
CA LYS A 25 -9.49 6.25 -0.87
C LYS A 25 -10.07 7.57 -1.37
N ALA A 26 -9.88 8.65 -0.62
CA ALA A 26 -10.42 9.97 -0.94
C ALA A 26 -9.43 10.91 -1.68
N GLY A 27 -8.19 10.45 -1.97
CA GLY A 27 -7.20 11.21 -2.74
C GLY A 27 -6.30 12.13 -1.89
N ALA A 28 -5.25 12.67 -2.52
CA ALA A 28 -4.30 13.56 -1.86
C ALA A 28 -4.99 14.84 -1.34
N GLY A 29 -4.73 15.22 -0.08
CA GLY A 29 -5.37 16.37 0.57
C GLY A 29 -6.63 16.05 1.38
N THR A 30 -7.00 14.77 1.51
CA THR A 30 -8.07 14.32 2.40
C THR A 30 -7.52 13.77 3.72
N THR A 31 -8.35 13.75 4.76
CA THR A 31 -7.97 13.56 6.18
C THR A 31 -7.37 12.20 6.54
N CYS A 32 -7.22 11.29 5.59
CA CYS A 32 -6.80 9.90 5.79
C CYS A 32 -5.46 9.55 5.13
N ALA A 33 -4.91 10.43 4.28
CA ALA A 33 -3.51 10.33 3.91
C ALA A 33 -2.66 10.65 5.15
N GLY A 34 -1.77 9.73 5.54
CA GLY A 34 -0.97 9.85 6.76
C GLY A 34 -1.67 9.47 8.07
N SER A 35 -2.79 8.75 8.01
CA SER A 35 -3.41 8.17 9.21
C SER A 35 -2.72 6.89 9.71
N SER A 36 -1.82 6.32 8.91
CA SER A 36 -0.96 5.24 9.36
C SER A 36 -0.04 5.74 10.47
N THR A 37 -0.10 5.08 11.62
CA THR A 37 0.71 5.45 12.79
C THR A 37 1.95 4.57 12.96
N VAL A 38 1.98 3.42 12.28
CA VAL A 38 3.11 2.49 12.29
C VAL A 38 3.46 2.05 10.87
N ASP A 39 4.71 1.65 10.68
CA ASP A 39 5.18 1.13 9.40
C ASP A 39 4.46 -0.18 9.06
N TYR A 40 4.06 -0.30 7.79
CA TYR A 40 3.42 -1.49 7.21
C TYR A 40 2.10 -1.86 7.88
N GLN A 41 1.43 -0.86 8.49
CA GLN A 41 0.14 -1.02 9.14
C GLN A 41 -0.86 -1.74 8.23
N GLY A 42 -1.49 -2.81 8.75
CA GLY A 42 -2.23 -3.75 7.91
C GLY A 42 -3.49 -3.21 7.24
N ASN A 43 -4.14 -2.19 7.82
CA ASN A 43 -5.27 -1.49 7.19
C ASN A 43 -4.85 -0.21 6.46
N ALA A 44 -3.56 0.15 6.48
CA ALA A 44 -3.01 1.22 5.67
C ALA A 44 -2.57 0.67 4.31
N TRP A 45 -2.81 1.43 3.25
CA TRP A 45 -2.47 1.01 1.89
C TRP A 45 -1.77 2.11 1.09
N SER A 46 -1.07 1.70 0.05
CA SER A 46 -0.52 2.60 -0.98
C SER A 46 -0.92 2.15 -2.38
N MET A 47 -0.99 3.09 -3.33
CA MET A 47 -1.17 2.77 -4.74
C MET A 47 0.14 2.28 -5.34
N VAL A 48 0.18 1.01 -5.72
CA VAL A 48 1.35 0.39 -6.37
C VAL A 48 1.00 0.02 -7.81
N PRO A 49 1.98 -0.19 -8.70
CA PRO A 49 1.70 -0.72 -10.03
C PRO A 49 0.95 -2.05 -9.93
N ALA A 50 -0.12 -2.23 -10.71
CA ALA A 50 -0.92 -3.45 -10.67
C ALA A 50 -0.06 -4.70 -10.93
N GLY A 51 -0.37 -5.77 -10.20
CA GLY A 51 0.38 -7.01 -10.21
C GLY A 51 1.60 -7.04 -9.30
N THR A 52 2.05 -5.90 -8.76
CA THR A 52 3.26 -5.87 -7.92
C THR A 52 2.98 -6.09 -6.44
N CYS A 53 1.76 -5.83 -5.97
CA CYS A 53 1.44 -5.83 -4.55
C CYS A 53 1.79 -7.14 -3.85
N ALA A 54 1.39 -8.27 -4.43
CA ALA A 54 1.68 -9.60 -3.89
C ALA A 54 3.15 -10.03 -4.10
N GLU A 55 3.91 -9.33 -4.93
CA GLU A 55 5.33 -9.60 -5.16
C GLU A 55 6.25 -8.73 -4.27
N MET A 56 5.71 -7.66 -3.67
CA MET A 56 6.45 -6.77 -2.80
C MET A 56 6.88 -7.49 -1.51
N LYS A 57 8.19 -7.64 -1.36
CA LYS A 57 8.84 -8.12 -0.14
C LYS A 57 9.17 -6.93 0.74
N LEU A 58 8.74 -7.01 1.98
CA LEU A 58 8.93 -6.01 3.02
C LEU A 58 9.87 -6.57 4.10
N PRO A 59 10.40 -5.72 4.99
CA PRO A 59 11.18 -6.18 6.14
C PRO A 59 10.47 -7.27 6.94
N GLU A 60 11.28 -8.11 7.58
CA GLU A 60 10.79 -9.22 8.43
C GLU A 60 9.97 -10.28 7.67
N GLY A 61 10.18 -10.39 6.36
CA GLY A 61 9.50 -11.39 5.52
C GLY A 61 8.04 -11.09 5.25
N ARG A 62 7.59 -9.86 5.51
CA ARG A 62 6.24 -9.40 5.22
C ARG A 62 6.05 -9.25 3.71
N MET A 63 4.80 -9.37 3.28
CA MET A 63 4.39 -9.19 1.88
C MET A 63 3.18 -8.26 1.80
N GLY A 64 3.10 -7.49 0.72
CA GLY A 64 1.92 -6.69 0.42
C GLY A 64 0.68 -7.57 0.19
N SER A 65 -0.50 -6.98 0.36
CA SER A 65 -1.78 -7.68 0.19
C SER A 65 -2.79 -6.81 -0.55
N LEU A 66 -3.57 -7.41 -1.45
CA LEU A 66 -4.70 -6.73 -2.10
C LEU A 66 -5.89 -6.51 -1.15
N GLU A 67 -5.86 -7.20 -0.01
CA GLU A 67 -6.87 -7.12 1.05
C GLU A 67 -6.27 -6.56 2.34
N GLU A 68 -7.11 -5.94 3.18
CA GLU A 68 -6.73 -5.45 4.49
C GLU A 68 -6.16 -6.57 5.36
N LEU A 69 -5.05 -6.27 6.05
CA LEU A 69 -4.35 -7.20 6.91
C LEU A 69 -4.65 -6.87 8.38
N LYS A 70 -4.73 -7.90 9.23
CA LYS A 70 -4.99 -7.75 10.67
C LYS A 70 -3.72 -7.61 11.52
N ARG A 71 -2.58 -7.27 10.90
CA ARG A 71 -1.27 -7.12 11.56
C ARG A 71 -0.87 -5.65 11.65
N ASP A 72 0.14 -5.36 12.46
CA ASP A 72 0.75 -4.02 12.57
C ASP A 72 -0.33 -2.94 12.87
N MET A 73 -1.31 -3.27 13.71
CA MET A 73 -2.36 -2.34 14.12
C MET A 73 -1.93 -1.55 15.36
N PRO A 74 -2.09 -0.22 15.40
CA PRO A 74 -1.91 0.53 16.63
C PRO A 74 -2.90 0.05 17.70
N SER A 75 -2.42 0.00 18.94
CA SER A 75 -3.23 -0.34 20.14
C SER A 75 -4.17 0.80 20.53
#